data_AF-A0A1W9SAY0-F1
#
_entry.id   AF-A0A1W9SAY0-F1
#
_cell.length_a   1.000
_cell.length_b   1.000
_cell.length_c   1.000
_cell.angle_alpha   90.00
_cell.angle_beta   90.00
_cell.angle_gamma   90.00
#
_symmetry.space_group_name_H-M   'P 1'
#
loop_
_entity.id
_entity.type
_entity.pdbx_description
1 polymer ?
#
loop_
_entity_poly.entity_id
_entity_poly.type
_entity_poly.pdbx_seq_one_letter_code
_entity_poly.pdbx_strand_id
1 'polypeptide(L)' 'MIIWILVIIGLVGIDQLTKALVLARFTYEGQSLPVIENFFHITYVRNSGAVFLSLTSLICV' A
#
# COMPACT_ATOMS: atom_id res chain seq x y z
N MET A 1 7.60 22.78 -14.56
CA MET A 1 6.41 21.91 -14.75
C MET A 1 6.81 20.46 -15.02
N ILE A 2 7.69 20.18 -16.00
CA ILE A 2 8.15 18.81 -16.33
C ILE A 2 8.71 18.04 -15.13
N ILE A 3 9.54 18.68 -14.30
CA ILE A 3 10.15 18.04 -13.13
C ILE A 3 9.11 17.50 -12.15
N TRP A 4 8.04 18.25 -11.92
CA TRP A 4 6.94 17.84 -11.02
C TRP A 4 6.18 16.65 -11.58
N ILE A 5 5.98 16.59 -12.90
CA ILE A 5 5.34 15.44 -13.55
C ILE A 5 6.18 14.18 -13.35
N LEU A 6 7.50 14.28 -13.54
CA LEU A 6 8.41 13.14 -13.33
C LEU A 6 8.41 12.67 -11.87
N VAL A 7 8.38 13.60 -10.90
CA VAL A 7 8.28 13.26 -9.48
C VAL A 7 6.97 12.51 -9.20
N ILE A 8 5.84 12.99 -9.70
CA ILE A 8 4.54 12.33 -9.50
C ILE A 8 4.55 10.92 -10.10
N ILE A 9 5.06 10.76 -11.32
CA ILE A 9 5.16 9.43 -11.97
C ILE A 9 6.06 8.51 -11.15
N GLY A 10 7.20 9.01 -10.65
CA GLY A 10 8.09 8.24 -9.79
C GLY A 10 7.42 7.78 -8.50
N LEU A 11 6.70 8.68 -7.82
CA LEU A 11 5.99 8.36 -6.58
C LEU A 11 4.87 7.33 -6.81
N VAL A 12 4.06 7.50 -7.85
CA VAL A 12 3.01 6.54 -8.21
C VAL A 12 3.62 5.19 -8.58
N GLY A 13 4.73 5.17 -9.31
CA GLY A 13 5.45 3.95 -9.64
C GLY A 13 5.95 3.20 -8.41
N ILE A 14 6.54 3.93 -7.44
CA ILE A 14 7.01 3.35 -6.18
C ILE A 14 5.84 2.83 -5.33
N ASP A 15 4.73 3.56 -5.26
CA ASP A 15 3.52 3.15 -4.55
C ASP A 15 2.99 1.82 -5.11
N GLN A 16 2.79 1.74 -6.43
CA GLN A 16 2.29 0.52 -7.07
C GLN A 16 3.26 -0.65 -6.95
N LEU A 17 4.56 -0.40 -7.08
CA LEU A 17 5.57 -1.44 -6.94
C LEU A 17 5.59 -2.04 -5.52
N THR A 18 5.55 -1.20 -4.49
CA THR A 18 5.56 -1.68 -3.10
C THR A 18 4.33 -2.53 -2.79
N LYS A 19 3.15 -2.17 -3.29
CA LYS A 19 1.92 -2.97 -3.16
C LYS A 19 1.99 -4.29 -3.91
N ALA A 20 2.53 -4.29 -5.12
CA ALA A 20 2.74 -5.52 -5.89
C ALA A 20 3.69 -6.48 -5.14
N LEU A 21 4.74 -5.95 -4.50
CA LEU A 21 5.64 -6.75 -3.66
C LEU A 21 4.92 -7.32 -2.43
N VAL A 22 4.07 -6.55 -1.76
CA VAL A 22 3.24 -7.06 -0.64
C VAL A 22 2.35 -8.22 -1.14
N LEU A 23 1.64 -8.05 -2.25
CA LEU A 23 0.78 -9.10 -2.81
C LEU A 23 1.56 -10.35 -3.25
N ALA A 24 2.81 -10.19 -3.70
CA ALA A 24 3.66 -11.31 -4.09
C ALA A 24 4.27 -12.07 -2.89
N ARG A 25 4.35 -11.45 -1.71
CA ARG A 25 5.03 -12.01 -0.54
C ARG A 25 4.07 -12.54 0.53
N PHE A 26 2.91 -11.92 0.68
CA PHE A 26 1.91 -12.33 1.66
C PHE A 26 0.82 -13.19 1.01
N THR A 27 0.46 -14.29 1.65
CA THR A 27 -0.50 -15.28 1.14
C THR A 27 -1.95 -14.92 1.50
N TYR A 28 -2.17 -14.31 2.67
CA TYR A 28 -3.50 -13.92 3.15
C TYR A 28 -3.44 -12.63 3.97
N GLU A 29 -4.56 -11.92 4.04
CA GLU A 29 -4.68 -10.65 4.78
C GLU A 29 -4.46 -10.84 6.29
N GLY A 30 -3.84 -9.85 6.93
CA GLY A 30 -3.50 -9.87 8.36
C GLY A 30 -2.11 -10.44 8.66
N GLN A 31 -1.41 -11.01 7.68
CA GLN A 31 -0.02 -11.41 7.86
C GLN A 31 0.89 -10.19 8.10
N SER A 32 1.85 -10.36 9.01
CA SER A 32 2.76 -9.29 9.45
C SER A 32 4.21 -9.79 9.41
N LEU A 33 5.09 -8.95 8.87
CA LEU A 33 6.53 -9.18 8.80
C LEU A 33 7.26 -8.09 9.59
N PRO A 34 7.95 -8.41 10.71
CA PRO A 34 8.77 -7.45 11.42
C PRO A 34 9.96 -7.01 10.55
N VAL A 35 10.14 -5.70 10.43
CA VAL A 35 11.34 -5.08 9.85
C VAL A 35 12.26 -4.57 10.95
N ILE A 36 11.66 -3.99 12.00
CA ILE A 36 12.33 -3.69 13.27
C ILE A 36 11.49 -4.36 14.35
N GLU A 37 12.06 -5.39 14.97
CA GLU A 37 11.40 -6.17 16.01
C GLU A 37 10.75 -5.26 17.06
N ASN A 38 9.48 -5.53 17.38
CA ASN A 38 8.67 -4.79 18.36
C ASN A 38 8.42 -3.30 18.06
N PHE A 39 8.82 -2.79 16.89
CA PHE A 39 8.60 -1.37 16.54
C PHE A 39 7.95 -1.19 15.17
N PHE A 40 8.49 -1.80 14.12
CA PHE A 40 8.03 -1.59 12.75
C PHE A 40 7.76 -2.91 12.02
N HIS A 41 6.52 -3.07 11.55
CA HIS A 41 6.05 -4.26 10.87
C HIS A 41 5.37 -3.87 9.57
N ILE A 42 5.63 -4.65 8.52
CA ILE A 42 4.87 -4.59 7.27
C ILE A 42 3.72 -5.58 7.40
N THR A 43 2.50 -5.08 7.46
CA THR A 43 1.29 -5.90 7.55
C THR A 43 0.49 -5.79 6.26
N TYR A 44 0.12 -6.94 5.69
CA TYR A 44 -0.78 -6.95 4.54
C TYR A 44 -2.23 -6.73 5.00
N VAL A 45 -2.77 -5.55 4.69
CA VAL A 45 -4.15 -5.18 4.99
C VAL A 45 -4.80 -4.61 3.73
N ARG A 46 -6.00 -5.06 3.40
CA ARG A 46 -6.84 -4.39 2.40
C ARG A 46 -7.80 -3.43 3.07
N ASN A 47 -7.70 -2.15 2.73
CA ASN A 47 -8.62 -1.14 3.19
C ASN A 47 -9.67 -0.88 2.12
N SER A 48 -10.86 -1.46 2.25
CA SER A 48 -12.00 -1.20 1.35
C SER A 48 -12.75 0.11 1.66
N GLY A 49 -12.12 1.06 2.37
CA GLY A 49 -12.75 2.32 2.78
C GLY A 49 -13.47 2.27 4.14
N ALA A 50 -13.08 1.37 5.04
CA ALA A 50 -13.78 1.12 6.30
C ALA A 50 -13.83 2.34 7.26
N VAL A 51 -12.88 3.27 7.12
CA VAL A 51 -12.82 4.51 7.93
C VAL A 51 -13.85 5.56 7.48
N PHE A 52 -14.40 5.45 6.27
CA PHE A 52 -15.29 6.48 5.67
C PHE A 52 -16.72 5.97 5.42
N LEU A 53 -17.31 5.17 6.31
CA LEU A 53 -18.73 4.77 6.30
C LEU A 53 -19.32 4.57 4.87
N SER A 54 -19.06 3.41 4.28
CA SER A 54 -19.71 2.97 3.02
C SER A 54 -19.45 3.85 1.78
N LEU A 55 -18.21 4.33 1.57
CA LEU A 55 -17.70 4.59 0.20
C LEU A 55 -16.84 3.41 -0.27
N THR A 56 -17.48 2.24 -0.37
CA THR A 56 -16.85 0.94 -0.64
C THR A 56 -16.37 0.79 -2.10
N SER A 57 -16.46 1.82 -2.95
CA SER A 57 -16.14 1.73 -4.38
C SER A 57 -15.09 2.70 -4.90
N LEU A 58 -14.50 3.55 -4.04
CA LEU A 58 -13.42 4.46 -4.44
C LEU A 58 -12.22 4.26 -3.52
N ILE A 59 -11.12 3.83 -4.12
CA ILE A 59 -9.78 3.61 -3.55
C ILE A 59 -9.57 2.20 -2.99
N CYS A 60 -9.65 1.22 -3.89
CA CYS A 60 -8.63 0.17 -3.92
C CYS A 60 -7.54 0.69 -4.87
N VAL A 61 -6.55 1.36 -4.31
CA VAL A 61 -5.24 1.56 -4.95
C VAL A 61 -4.23 0.94 -4.03
#